data_AF-A0A841VT95-F1
#
_entry.id   AF-A0A841VT95-F1
#
_cell.length_a   1.000
_cell.length_b   1.000
_cell.length_c   1.000
_cell.angle_alpha   90.00
_cell.angle_beta   90.00
_cell.angle_gamma   90.00
#
_symmetry.space_group_name_H-M   'P 1'
#
loop_
_entity.id
_entity.type
_entity.pdbx_description
1 polymer ?
#
loop_
_entity_poly.entity_id
_entity_poly.type
_entity_poly.pdbx_seq_one_letter_code
_entity_poly.pdbx_strand_id
1 'polypeptide(L)'
;MLDWLAIWGVTQAAGLIFKPILEDLAKDAAKDWAKDLLKSIPGKILTKLKKEDIEIAAGKALKEFLQLMQQQLKVRCKLAETEIKDYTKDIQKFISDKSVTEILGQAFDINCESLDAKTLEDSWNRLQLKPLPSKFNWQSITEQYLTQVQELLLDSKELHHILELQ
;
A
#
# COMPACT_ATOMS: atom_id res chain seq x y z
N MET A 1 -4.22 -16.47 -16.74
CA MET A 1 -4.29 -15.22 -15.94
C MET A 1 -3.38 -15.45 -14.76
N LEU A 2 -2.38 -14.59 -14.53
CA LEU A 2 -1.55 -14.68 -13.32
C LEU A 2 -2.48 -14.61 -12.12
N ASP A 3 -2.30 -15.48 -11.14
CA ASP A 3 -3.00 -15.36 -9.86
C ASP A 3 -2.31 -14.25 -9.06
N TRP A 4 -2.71 -13.01 -9.35
CA TRP A 4 -2.16 -11.82 -8.72
C TRP A 4 -2.23 -11.87 -7.20
N LEU A 5 -3.28 -12.48 -6.64
CA LEU A 5 -3.44 -12.62 -5.19
C LEU A 5 -2.40 -13.57 -4.61
N ALA A 6 -2.09 -14.66 -5.31
CA ALA A 6 -0.98 -15.53 -4.91
C ALA A 6 0.37 -14.82 -5.02
N ILE A 7 0.61 -14.08 -6.12
CA ILE A 7 1.88 -13.36 -6.38
C ILE A 7 2.12 -12.25 -5.36
N TRP A 8 1.08 -11.52 -4.98
CA TRP A 8 1.16 -10.49 -3.95
C TRP A 8 1.18 -11.06 -2.52
N GLY A 9 1.14 -12.39 -2.35
CA GLY A 9 1.16 -13.04 -1.04
C GLY A 9 -0.13 -12.94 -0.24
N VAL A 10 -1.25 -12.56 -0.87
CA VAL A 10 -2.57 -12.45 -0.21
C VAL A 10 -3.06 -13.79 0.31
N THR A 11 -2.72 -14.89 -0.37
CA THR A 11 -3.04 -16.25 0.07
C THR A 11 -2.32 -16.65 1.36
N GLN A 12 -1.21 -15.99 1.69
CA GLN A 12 -0.44 -16.18 2.92
C GLN A 12 -0.91 -15.24 4.05
N ALA A 13 -1.62 -14.16 3.71
CA ALA A 13 -2.20 -13.21 4.65
C ALA A 13 -3.55 -13.71 5.21
N ALA A 14 -3.54 -14.88 5.86
CA ALA A 14 -4.73 -15.44 6.49
C ALA A 14 -5.34 -14.42 7.49
N GLY A 15 -6.59 -14.03 7.26
CA GLY A 15 -7.29 -13.06 8.09
C GLY A 15 -7.19 -11.60 7.62
N LEU A 16 -6.66 -11.30 6.43
CA LEU A 16 -6.76 -9.96 5.84
C LEU A 16 -8.21 -9.65 5.45
N ILE A 17 -8.88 -8.82 6.24
CA ILE A 17 -10.25 -8.34 6.07
C ILE A 17 -10.38 -7.52 4.77
N PHE A 18 -9.35 -6.75 4.43
CA PHE A 18 -9.33 -5.89 3.24
C PHE A 18 -8.96 -6.63 1.95
N LYS A 19 -8.95 -7.97 1.95
CA LYS A 19 -8.75 -8.80 0.75
C LYS A 19 -9.61 -8.37 -0.46
N PRO A 20 -10.89 -7.97 -0.32
CA PRO A 20 -11.69 -7.53 -1.46
C PRO A 20 -11.09 -6.35 -2.25
N ILE A 21 -10.33 -5.46 -1.58
CA ILE A 21 -9.66 -4.33 -2.25
C ILE A 21 -8.58 -4.85 -3.21
N LEU A 22 -7.80 -5.85 -2.78
CA LEU A 22 -6.78 -6.48 -3.61
C LEU A 22 -7.42 -7.32 -4.73
N GLU A 23 -8.54 -7.99 -4.46
CA GLU A 23 -9.30 -8.73 -5.48
C GLU A 23 -9.82 -7.82 -6.60
N ASP A 24 -10.30 -6.63 -6.26
CA ASP A 24 -10.78 -5.66 -7.27
C ASP A 24 -9.63 -5.05 -8.07
N LEU A 25 -8.49 -4.79 -7.43
CA LEU A 25 -7.28 -4.33 -8.14
C LEU A 25 -6.75 -5.41 -9.08
N ALA A 26 -6.75 -6.68 -8.66
CA ALA A 26 -6.27 -7.80 -9.48
C ALA A 26 -7.08 -8.04 -10.76
N LYS A 27 -8.35 -7.59 -10.83
CA LYS A 27 -9.22 -7.82 -11.98
C LYS A 27 -8.91 -6.92 -13.17
N ASP A 28 -8.70 -5.62 -12.95
CA ASP A 28 -8.43 -4.64 -14.04
C ASP A 28 -7.76 -3.34 -13.56
N ALA A 29 -7.86 -2.98 -12.28
CA ALA A 29 -7.43 -1.68 -11.77
C ALA A 29 -5.95 -1.61 -11.33
N ALA A 30 -5.25 -2.76 -11.25
CA ALA A 30 -3.84 -2.79 -10.81
C ALA A 30 -2.93 -1.97 -11.71
N LYS A 31 -3.16 -1.93 -13.03
CA LYS A 31 -2.24 -1.27 -13.96
C LYS A 31 -2.17 0.25 -13.75
N ASP A 32 -3.31 0.90 -13.64
CA ASP A 32 -3.36 2.36 -13.53
C ASP A 32 -3.02 2.80 -12.10
N TRP A 33 -3.48 2.05 -11.10
CA TRP A 33 -3.08 2.27 -9.71
C TRP A 33 -1.58 2.06 -9.50
N ALA A 34 -0.99 0.97 -10.03
CA ALA A 34 0.44 0.70 -9.90
C ALA A 34 1.29 1.77 -10.61
N LYS A 35 0.85 2.24 -11.78
CA LYS A 35 1.51 3.37 -12.44
C LYS A 35 1.45 4.63 -11.59
N ASP A 36 0.30 4.95 -11.01
CA ASP A 36 0.15 6.14 -10.18
C ASP A 36 0.98 6.05 -8.91
N LEU A 37 1.05 4.87 -8.28
CA LEU A 37 1.89 4.61 -7.11
C LEU A 37 3.35 4.87 -7.43
N LEU A 38 3.84 4.28 -8.51
CA LEU A 38 5.25 4.36 -8.84
C LEU A 38 5.65 5.65 -9.57
N LYS A 39 4.73 6.60 -9.86
CA LYS A 39 5.07 7.92 -10.44
C LYS A 39 6.02 8.75 -9.57
N SER A 40 6.03 8.48 -8.27
CA SER A 40 6.94 9.04 -7.29
C SER A 40 8.38 8.53 -7.47
N ILE A 41 8.58 7.36 -8.11
CA ILE A 41 9.90 6.83 -8.43
C ILE A 41 10.51 7.66 -9.57
N PRO A 42 11.81 7.97 -9.52
CA PRO A 42 12.51 8.65 -10.61
C PRO A 42 12.21 8.01 -11.98
N GLY A 43 11.74 8.81 -12.94
CA GLY A 43 11.24 8.31 -14.22
C GLY A 43 12.22 7.47 -15.03
N LYS A 44 13.54 7.64 -14.83
CA LYS A 44 14.59 6.81 -15.46
C LYS A 44 14.55 5.33 -15.05
N ILE A 45 14.00 5.06 -13.87
CA ILE A 45 13.89 3.73 -13.26
C ILE A 45 12.64 3.05 -13.80
N LEU A 46 11.51 3.75 -13.76
CA LEU A 46 10.23 3.31 -14.31
C LEU A 46 10.33 2.87 -15.77
N THR A 47 11.10 3.58 -16.60
CA THR A 47 11.27 3.23 -18.01
C THR A 47 12.04 1.93 -18.26
N LYS A 48 12.77 1.45 -17.26
CA LYS A 48 13.59 0.24 -17.34
C LYS A 48 12.91 -0.99 -16.74
N LEU A 49 11.90 -0.79 -15.89
CA LEU A 49 11.14 -1.87 -15.27
C LEU A 49 10.13 -2.48 -16.22
N LYS A 50 9.95 -3.81 -16.14
CA LYS A 50 8.84 -4.45 -16.84
C LYS A 50 7.54 -4.07 -16.14
N LYS A 51 6.47 -4.02 -16.93
CA LYS A 51 5.11 -3.78 -16.44
C LYS A 51 4.72 -4.77 -15.33
N GLU A 52 5.14 -6.02 -15.45
CA GLU A 52 4.86 -7.06 -14.47
C GLU A 52 5.56 -6.77 -13.13
N ASP A 53 6.85 -6.42 -13.16
CA ASP A 53 7.61 -6.06 -11.94
C ASP A 53 6.95 -4.88 -11.21
N ILE A 54 6.48 -3.89 -11.96
CA ILE A 54 5.70 -2.74 -11.45
C ILE A 54 4.42 -3.20 -10.75
N GLU A 55 3.64 -4.09 -11.39
CA GLU A 55 2.37 -4.59 -10.85
C GLU A 55 2.58 -5.50 -9.63
N ILE A 56 3.67 -6.27 -9.60
CA ILE A 56 4.09 -7.08 -8.44
C ILE A 56 4.46 -6.17 -7.27
N ALA A 57 5.35 -5.20 -7.50
CA ALA A 57 5.86 -4.30 -6.46
C ALA A 57 4.71 -3.51 -5.82
N ALA A 58 3.86 -2.91 -6.66
CA ALA A 58 2.73 -2.12 -6.22
C ALA A 58 1.73 -2.97 -5.41
N GLY A 59 1.37 -4.17 -5.90
CA GLY A 59 0.41 -5.01 -5.20
C GLY A 59 0.94 -5.57 -3.87
N LYS A 60 2.22 -5.95 -3.79
CA LYS A 60 2.85 -6.36 -2.53
C LYS A 60 2.88 -5.19 -1.54
N ALA A 61 3.28 -4.00 -1.97
CA ALA A 61 3.27 -2.82 -1.12
C ALA A 61 1.85 -2.49 -0.63
N LEU A 62 0.83 -2.55 -1.50
CA LEU A 62 -0.54 -2.32 -1.06
C LEU A 62 -1.00 -3.34 -0.02
N LYS A 63 -0.66 -4.62 -0.22
CA LYS A 63 -0.96 -5.67 0.75
C LYS A 63 -0.39 -5.33 2.13
N GLU A 64 0.86 -4.87 2.19
CA GLU A 64 1.49 -4.43 3.44
C GLU A 64 0.75 -3.24 4.07
N PHE A 65 0.45 -2.21 3.28
CA PHE A 65 -0.31 -1.05 3.76
C PHE A 65 -1.68 -1.46 4.35
N LEU A 66 -2.45 -2.29 3.64
CA LEU A 66 -3.75 -2.78 4.11
C LEU A 66 -3.63 -3.62 5.37
N GLN A 67 -2.59 -4.44 5.47
CA GLN A 67 -2.32 -5.23 6.67
C GLN A 67 -2.00 -4.33 7.87
N LEU A 68 -1.19 -3.29 7.68
CA LEU A 68 -0.90 -2.29 8.72
C LEU A 68 -2.14 -1.53 9.17
N MET A 69 -2.98 -1.06 8.23
CA MET A 69 -4.27 -0.43 8.53
C MET A 69 -5.14 -1.35 9.40
N GLN A 70 -5.26 -2.62 9.02
CA GLN A 70 -6.03 -3.60 9.79
C GLN A 70 -5.43 -3.82 11.18
N GLN A 71 -4.10 -3.96 11.29
CA GLN A 71 -3.42 -4.17 12.57
C GLN A 71 -3.61 -2.97 13.50
N GLN A 72 -3.52 -1.73 13.02
CA GLN A 72 -3.80 -0.54 13.84
C GLN A 72 -5.25 -0.52 14.33
N LEU A 73 -6.22 -0.83 13.46
CA LEU A 73 -7.63 -0.87 13.84
C LEU A 73 -7.93 -2.01 14.83
N LYS A 74 -7.37 -3.20 14.62
CA LYS A 74 -7.59 -4.39 15.45
C LYS A 74 -6.85 -4.33 16.78
N VAL A 75 -5.56 -4.06 16.77
CA VAL A 75 -4.69 -4.18 17.94
C VAL A 75 -4.64 -2.89 18.74
N ARG A 76 -4.34 -1.76 18.08
CA ARG A 76 -4.21 -0.46 18.77
C ARG A 76 -5.56 0.13 19.15
N CYS A 77 -6.53 0.06 18.23
CA CYS A 77 -7.87 0.59 18.43
C CYS A 77 -8.85 -0.40 19.05
N LYS A 78 -8.50 -1.71 19.12
CA LYS A 78 -9.31 -2.78 19.71
C LYS A 78 -10.68 -2.96 19.05
N LEU A 79 -10.79 -2.66 17.76
CA LEU A 79 -12.03 -2.87 16.99
C LEU A 79 -12.25 -4.35 16.69
N ALA A 80 -13.52 -4.78 16.70
CA ALA A 80 -13.91 -6.09 16.23
C ALA A 80 -13.80 -6.19 14.70
N GLU A 81 -13.64 -7.41 14.17
CA GLU A 81 -13.46 -7.62 12.74
C GLU A 81 -14.63 -7.10 11.89
N THR A 82 -15.85 -7.14 12.43
CA THR A 82 -17.05 -6.56 11.80
C THR A 82 -16.93 -5.05 11.66
N GLU A 83 -16.44 -4.36 12.68
CA GLU A 83 -16.25 -2.90 12.65
C GLU A 83 -15.11 -2.49 11.72
N ILE A 84 -14.06 -3.31 11.63
CA ILE A 84 -12.95 -3.12 10.69
C ILE A 84 -13.43 -3.28 9.25
N LYS A 85 -14.27 -4.29 8.99
CA LYS A 85 -14.84 -4.55 7.66
C LYS A 85 -15.62 -3.35 7.12
N ASP A 86 -16.27 -2.58 7.99
CA ASP A 86 -17.00 -1.37 7.59
C ASP A 86 -16.09 -0.31 6.93
N TYR A 87 -14.79 -0.29 7.22
CA TYR A 87 -13.84 0.63 6.61
C TYR A 87 -13.41 0.25 5.19
N THR A 88 -13.81 -0.92 4.68
CA THR A 88 -13.31 -1.43 3.38
C THR A 88 -13.51 -0.43 2.24
N LYS A 89 -14.70 0.17 2.15
CA LYS A 89 -15.01 1.16 1.10
C LYS A 89 -14.24 2.46 1.29
N ASP A 90 -14.10 2.91 2.54
CA ASP A 90 -13.37 4.13 2.86
C ASP A 90 -11.88 4.00 2.53
N ILE A 91 -11.28 2.85 2.89
CA ILE A 91 -9.88 2.55 2.58
C ILE A 91 -9.68 2.42 1.07
N GLN A 92 -10.60 1.78 0.35
CA GLN A 92 -10.53 1.70 -1.11
C GLN A 92 -10.56 3.10 -1.76
N LYS A 93 -11.43 3.99 -1.26
CA LYS A 93 -11.46 5.39 -1.70
C LYS A 93 -10.18 6.13 -1.33
N PHE A 94 -9.63 5.88 -0.14
CA PHE A 94 -8.41 6.49 0.35
C PHE A 94 -7.19 6.16 -0.52
N ILE A 95 -6.93 4.87 -0.79
CA ILE A 95 -5.76 4.44 -1.58
C ILE A 95 -5.84 4.83 -3.06
N SER A 96 -7.02 5.24 -3.53
CA SER A 96 -7.27 5.73 -4.88
C SER A 96 -7.09 7.26 -4.99
N ASP A 97 -6.91 7.95 -3.86
CA ASP A 97 -6.65 9.38 -3.86
C ASP A 97 -5.19 9.65 -4.24
N LYS A 98 -5.01 10.57 -5.19
CA LYS A 98 -3.70 10.86 -5.78
C LYS A 98 -2.65 11.25 -4.74
N SER A 99 -3.00 12.06 -3.75
CA SER A 99 -2.04 12.48 -2.72
C SER A 99 -1.60 11.29 -1.86
N VAL A 100 -2.53 10.39 -1.55
CA VAL A 100 -2.22 9.15 -0.81
C VAL A 100 -1.32 8.25 -1.64
N THR A 101 -1.67 8.03 -2.91
CA THR A 101 -0.90 7.19 -3.82
C THR A 101 0.52 7.74 -4.02
N GLU A 102 0.70 9.06 -4.14
CA GLU A 102 2.01 9.70 -4.25
C GLU A 102 2.86 9.48 -2.99
N ILE A 103 2.29 9.65 -1.79
CA ILE A 103 3.00 9.39 -0.52
C ILE A 103 3.39 7.92 -0.40
N LEU A 104 2.46 6.98 -0.66
CA LEU A 104 2.78 5.55 -0.58
C LEU A 104 3.87 5.17 -1.59
N GLY A 105 3.86 5.80 -2.76
CA GLY A 105 4.88 5.62 -3.78
C GLY A 105 6.30 6.01 -3.37
N GLN A 106 6.46 7.02 -2.50
CA GLN A 106 7.78 7.47 -2.05
C GLN A 106 8.55 6.37 -1.32
N ALA A 107 7.85 5.39 -0.74
CA ALA A 107 8.46 4.25 -0.05
C ALA A 107 9.33 3.37 -0.97
N PHE A 108 9.15 3.49 -2.29
CA PHE A 108 9.96 2.77 -3.27
C PHE A 108 11.32 3.42 -3.52
N ASP A 109 11.56 4.66 -3.09
CA ASP A 109 12.90 5.26 -3.11
C ASP A 109 13.69 4.79 -1.87
N ILE A 110 14.81 4.10 -2.09
CA ILE A 110 15.65 3.60 -1.00
C ILE A 110 16.30 4.73 -0.18
N ASN A 111 16.39 5.94 -0.76
CA ASN A 111 16.89 7.12 -0.08
C ASN A 111 15.78 7.87 0.69
N CYS A 112 14.53 7.41 0.60
CA CYS A 112 13.43 7.99 1.37
C CYS A 112 13.63 7.64 2.87
N GLU A 113 13.78 8.67 3.69
CA GLU A 113 13.96 8.52 5.15
C GLU A 113 12.64 8.53 5.91
N SER A 114 11.58 9.15 5.35
CA SER A 114 10.27 9.25 6.00
C SER A 114 9.16 9.57 5.00
N LEU A 115 7.93 9.14 5.34
CA LEU A 115 6.72 9.46 4.59
C LEU A 115 5.87 10.46 5.38
N ASP A 116 5.18 11.36 4.67
CA ASP A 116 4.37 12.40 5.29
C ASP A 116 3.05 11.84 5.85
N ALA A 117 3.09 11.45 7.12
CA ALA A 117 1.93 10.98 7.88
C ALA A 117 0.82 12.05 7.98
N LYS A 118 1.19 13.33 7.98
CA LYS A 118 0.21 14.42 8.10
C LYS A 118 -0.60 14.55 6.81
N THR A 119 0.04 14.41 5.65
CA THR A 119 -0.66 14.37 4.36
C THR A 119 -1.62 13.19 4.25
N LEU A 120 -1.28 12.01 4.82
CA LEU A 120 -2.20 10.88 4.88
C LEU A 120 -3.41 11.17 5.77
N GLU A 121 -3.19 11.74 6.96
CA GLU A 121 -4.26 12.15 7.87
C GLU A 121 -5.19 13.20 7.22
N ASP A 122 -4.60 14.24 6.64
CA ASP A 122 -5.35 15.34 6.03
C ASP A 122 -6.13 14.86 4.79
N SER A 123 -5.58 13.90 4.04
CA SER A 123 -6.30 13.25 2.94
C SER A 123 -7.49 12.44 3.45
N TRP A 124 -7.34 11.70 4.55
CA TRP A 124 -8.45 10.95 5.16
C TRP A 124 -9.60 11.88 5.55
N ASN A 125 -9.26 13.00 6.18
CA ASN A 125 -10.23 14.01 6.61
C ASN A 125 -10.87 14.74 5.42
N ARG A 126 -10.07 15.16 4.43
CA ARG A 126 -10.55 15.84 3.21
C ARG A 126 -11.53 14.99 2.43
N LEU A 127 -11.30 13.68 2.36
CA LEU A 127 -12.18 12.73 1.67
C LEU A 127 -13.48 12.43 2.42
N GLN A 128 -13.64 12.99 3.63
CA GLN A 128 -14.79 12.80 4.52
C GLN A 128 -15.09 11.32 4.77
N LEU A 129 -14.03 10.54 5.01
CA LEU A 129 -14.13 9.10 5.28
C LEU A 129 -14.64 8.85 6.70
N LYS A 130 -15.06 7.61 6.98
CA LYS A 130 -15.43 7.19 8.33
C LYS A 130 -14.36 7.62 9.34
N PRO A 131 -14.74 8.32 10.43
CA PRO A 131 -13.77 8.79 11.42
C PRO A 131 -12.95 7.64 11.98
N LEU A 132 -11.63 7.81 11.99
CA LEU A 132 -10.73 6.84 12.62
C LEU A 132 -10.82 6.95 14.14
N PRO A 133 -10.62 5.85 14.88
CA PRO A 133 -10.56 5.90 16.33
C PRO A 133 -9.44 6.83 16.81
N SER A 134 -9.62 7.47 17.96
CA SER A 134 -8.62 8.38 18.55
C SER A 134 -7.25 7.75 18.80
N LYS A 135 -7.20 6.42 18.90
CA LYS A 135 -5.97 5.63 19.04
C LYS A 135 -5.39 5.18 17.69
N PHE A 136 -5.84 5.68 16.56
CA PHE A 136 -5.18 5.41 15.28
C PHE A 136 -3.86 6.19 15.17
N ASN A 137 -2.82 5.65 14.53
CA ASN A 137 -1.53 6.34 14.37
C ASN A 137 -1.08 6.38 12.91
N TRP A 138 -1.17 7.54 12.27
CA TRP A 138 -0.61 7.69 10.92
C TRP A 138 0.92 7.59 10.91
N GLN A 139 1.59 8.14 11.91
CA GLN A 139 3.07 8.09 12.01
C GLN A 139 3.59 6.65 12.08
N SER A 140 2.93 5.80 12.87
CA SER A 140 3.31 4.39 12.98
C SER A 140 3.05 3.62 11.68
N ILE A 141 2.01 3.99 10.92
CA ILE A 141 1.72 3.38 9.62
C ILE A 141 2.83 3.74 8.64
N THR A 142 3.18 5.02 8.54
CA THR A 142 4.19 5.50 7.59
C THR A 142 5.57 4.91 7.85
N GLU A 143 6.00 4.84 9.11
CA GLU A 143 7.29 4.27 9.49
C GLU A 143 7.37 2.78 9.13
N GLN A 144 6.36 2.00 9.54
CA GLN A 144 6.35 0.55 9.27
C GLN A 144 6.18 0.24 7.79
N TYR A 145 5.35 1.01 7.09
CA TYR A 145 5.15 0.83 5.65
C TYR A 145 6.43 1.11 4.87
N LEU A 146 7.15 2.19 5.19
CA LEU A 146 8.42 2.51 4.56
C LEU A 146 9.43 1.37 4.72
N THR A 147 9.62 0.89 5.96
CA THR A 147 10.52 -0.24 6.23
C THR A 147 10.12 -1.49 5.45
N GLN A 148 8.84 -1.85 5.47
CA GLN A 148 8.36 -3.06 4.77
C GLN A 148 8.53 -2.96 3.25
N VAL A 149 8.28 -1.80 2.64
CA VAL A 149 8.48 -1.63 1.18
C VAL A 149 9.96 -1.69 0.83
N GLN A 150 10.85 -1.07 1.61
CA GLN A 150 12.29 -1.14 1.36
C GLN A 150 12.84 -2.56 1.56
N GLU A 151 12.36 -3.30 2.57
CA GLU A 151 12.67 -4.73 2.76
C GLU A 151 12.16 -5.58 1.58
N LEU A 152 10.94 -5.31 1.09
CA LEU A 152 10.40 -5.98 -0.11
C LEU A 152 11.31 -5.79 -1.33
N LEU A 153 11.88 -4.59 -1.51
CA LEU A 153 12.83 -4.30 -2.58
C LEU A 153 14.15 -5.05 -2.38
N LEU A 154 14.64 -5.17 -1.15
CA LEU A 154 15.92 -5.82 -0.84
C LEU A 154 15.83 -7.36 -0.97
N ASP A 155 14.79 -7.96 -0.40
CA ASP A 155 14.69 -9.41 -0.21
C ASP A 155 14.05 -10.14 -1.40
N SER A 156 13.22 -9.45 -2.18
CA SER A 156 12.55 -10.08 -3.31
C SER A 156 13.48 -10.13 -4.52
N LYS A 157 13.86 -11.33 -4.95
CA LYS A 157 14.59 -11.53 -6.22
C LYS A 157 13.89 -10.88 -7.42
N GLU A 158 12.57 -10.75 -7.36
CA GLU A 158 11.73 -10.14 -8.40
C GLU A 158 11.81 -8.61 -8.37
N LEU A 159 12.02 -8.01 -7.20
CA LEU A 159 12.02 -6.56 -6.99
C LEU A 159 13.41 -5.96 -6.79
N HIS A 160 14.43 -6.78 -6.54
CA HIS A 160 15.81 -6.37 -6.33
C HIS A 160 16.36 -5.54 -7.49
N HIS A 161 15.93 -5.84 -8.72
CA HIS A 161 16.32 -5.05 -9.89
C HIS A 161 15.84 -3.60 -9.82
N ILE A 162 14.77 -3.27 -9.08
CA ILE A 162 14.33 -1.89 -8.87
C ILE A 162 15.43 -1.10 -8.13
N LEU A 163 16.13 -1.74 -7.18
CA LEU A 163 17.24 -1.11 -6.44
C LEU A 163 18.46 -0.90 -7.32
N GLU A 164 18.80 -1.85 -8.20
CA GLU A 164 19.95 -1.72 -9.12
C GLU A 164 19.82 -0.54 -10.10
N LEU A 165 18.61 -0.01 -10.23
CA LEU A 165 18.28 1.07 -11.15
C LEU A 165 18.26 2.46 -10.48
N GLN A 166 18.32 2.53 -9.15
CA GLN A 166 18.38 3.75 -8.33
C GLN A 166 19.79 4.32 -8.28
#